data_AF-A0A9D9BCP0-F1
#
_entry.id   AF-A0A9D9BCP0-F1
#
_cell.length_a   1.000
_cell.length_b   1.000
_cell.length_c   1.000
_cell.angle_alpha   90.00
_cell.angle_beta   90.00
_cell.angle_gamma   90.00
#
_symmetry.space_group_name_H-M   'P 1'
#
loop_
_entity.id
_entity.type
_entity.pdbx_description
1 polymer ?
#
loop_
_entity_poly.entity_id
_entity_poly.type
_entity_poly.pdbx_seq_one_letter_code
_entity_poly.pdbx_strand_id
1 'polypeptide(L)'
;MDRRSFIKKAGLGAGGIAAGSALAAPAIAQGTTDMVIVSTWPRDFPGLGIPAQRLAARIAELTEGRINVQYFAAGERVGAFDSFDEVASGNAQAYIAADYYWKGKHPGWAAFTAVPFGLTVTEMDAWIKFGGGQELWDELAAGFGLKNFACGNTGVQMGGWFNKEIETADDLKGLKMRIPGQGGDVLAKLGASPVALPGGQIYENLVSGAIDATEWVGPFNDYFMKFYEAAKYYYYPGMHEPGAMLAMGCNKAWFDGLSKTDQAIIAAACAEENANTMAETNANNGVYLKRLIDEHGVELKEFNDEIYDAFGEAAQEVLEEAMDHSPEAKKIFESFINARQEIGSWMAISDVAYSNKRNRVLGIPS
;
A
#
# COMPACT_ATOMS: atom_id res chain seq x y z
N MET A 1 -3.23 -65.09 29.33
CA MET A 1 -3.44 -65.41 27.89
C MET A 1 -2.59 -64.44 27.08
N ASP A 2 -1.65 -65.01 26.36
CA ASP A 2 -0.42 -64.38 25.88
C ASP A 2 -0.62 -63.84 24.44
N ARG A 3 -0.28 -62.57 24.22
CA ARG A 3 -0.48 -61.82 22.94
C ARG A 3 0.47 -62.28 21.81
N ARG A 4 1.22 -63.37 22.02
CA ARG A 4 2.27 -63.88 21.12
C ARG A 4 1.80 -64.92 20.09
N SER A 5 0.50 -65.19 19.95
CA SER A 5 0.02 -66.24 19.02
C SER A 5 -0.47 -65.74 17.65
N PHE A 6 -0.51 -64.43 17.37
CA PHE A 6 -1.15 -63.94 16.14
C PHE A 6 -0.21 -63.78 14.93
N ILE A 7 1.10 -64.02 15.07
CA ILE A 7 2.08 -63.78 13.98
C ILE A 7 2.37 -65.02 13.10
N LYS A 8 1.81 -66.21 13.37
CA LYS A 8 2.32 -67.45 12.75
C LYS A 8 1.50 -68.14 11.65
N LYS A 9 0.43 -67.56 11.12
CA LYS A 9 -0.30 -68.18 9.97
C LYS A 9 -0.95 -67.17 9.03
N ALA A 10 -0.19 -66.66 8.06
CA ALA A 10 -0.71 -66.24 6.75
C ALA A 10 0.46 -65.94 5.79
N GLY A 11 1.17 -66.98 5.37
CA GLY A 11 1.96 -66.95 4.15
C GLY A 11 1.34 -67.93 3.15
N LEU A 12 1.25 -67.49 1.89
CA LEU A 12 0.92 -68.23 0.65
C LEU A 12 -0.54 -68.14 0.16
N GLY A 13 -0.77 -67.14 -0.70
CA GLY A 13 -1.93 -67.02 -1.60
C GLY A 13 -1.70 -65.86 -2.59
N ALA A 14 -1.57 -66.19 -3.87
CA ALA A 14 -1.07 -65.34 -4.94
C ALA A 14 -2.03 -64.22 -5.39
N GLY A 15 -1.45 -63.12 -5.90
CA GLY A 15 -2.07 -62.28 -6.93
C GLY A 15 -2.94 -61.12 -6.42
N GLY A 16 -2.31 -59.99 -6.11
CA GLY A 16 -3.00 -58.71 -5.92
C GLY A 16 -1.98 -57.60 -5.78
N ILE A 17 -1.94 -56.72 -6.76
CA ILE A 17 -1.04 -55.56 -6.84
C ILE A 17 -1.18 -54.75 -5.55
N ALA A 18 -0.23 -54.89 -4.63
CA ALA A 18 -0.02 -53.91 -3.58
C ALA A 18 0.62 -52.71 -4.27
N ALA A 19 -0.24 -51.84 -4.83
CA ALA A 19 0.16 -50.49 -5.19
C ALA A 19 0.80 -49.90 -3.94
N GLY A 20 2.11 -49.69 -4.00
CA GLY A 20 2.83 -48.99 -2.95
C GLY A 20 2.17 -47.63 -2.81
N SER A 21 1.32 -47.48 -1.80
CA SER A 21 0.99 -46.20 -1.22
C SER A 21 2.32 -45.66 -0.70
N ALA A 22 3.03 -44.95 -1.57
CA ALA A 22 4.03 -43.98 -1.18
C ALA A 22 3.28 -43.01 -0.27
N LEU A 23 3.32 -43.29 1.04
CA LEU A 23 3.07 -42.27 2.04
C LEU A 23 3.98 -41.13 1.64
N ALA A 24 3.40 -40.02 1.18
CA ALA A 24 4.14 -38.80 0.92
C ALA A 24 4.97 -38.54 2.19
N ALA A 25 6.29 -38.72 2.09
CA ALA A 25 7.16 -38.33 3.17
C ALA A 25 6.87 -36.85 3.46
N PRO A 26 6.77 -36.42 4.72
CA PRO A 26 6.62 -35.01 5.03
C PRO A 26 7.70 -34.25 4.27
N ALA A 27 7.34 -33.14 3.63
CA ALA A 27 8.25 -32.26 2.88
C ALA A 27 9.30 -31.57 3.76
N ILE A 28 9.68 -32.16 4.89
CA ILE A 28 10.61 -31.67 5.90
C ILE A 28 12.07 -31.88 5.47
N ALA A 29 12.32 -32.42 4.27
CA ALA A 29 13.67 -32.61 3.72
C ALA A 29 14.13 -31.47 2.77
N GLN A 30 13.29 -30.48 2.45
CA GLN A 30 13.74 -29.28 1.74
C GLN A 30 14.20 -28.25 2.78
N GLY A 31 15.45 -27.79 2.66
CA GLY A 31 16.00 -26.77 3.57
C GLY A 31 15.12 -25.52 3.61
N THR A 32 15.17 -24.81 4.73
CA THR A 32 14.47 -23.54 4.92
C THR A 32 15.22 -22.41 4.24
N THR A 33 14.50 -21.53 3.55
CA THR A 33 15.03 -20.26 3.04
C THR A 33 14.59 -19.14 3.98
N ASP A 34 15.54 -18.34 4.47
CA ASP A 34 15.20 -17.20 5.31
C ASP A 34 14.67 -16.02 4.48
N MET A 35 13.66 -15.34 5.01
CA MET A 35 13.10 -14.09 4.46
C MET A 35 12.98 -13.06 5.58
N VAL A 36 13.91 -12.10 5.60
CA VAL A 36 13.78 -10.91 6.44
C VAL A 36 12.92 -9.88 5.72
N ILE A 37 11.84 -9.45 6.38
CA ILE A 37 10.94 -8.38 5.93
C ILE A 37 11.12 -7.16 6.82
N VAL A 38 11.39 -6.00 6.23
CA VAL A 38 11.43 -4.69 6.93
C VAL A 38 10.25 -3.81 6.48
N SER A 39 9.60 -3.10 7.40
CA SER A 39 8.42 -2.28 7.05
C SER A 39 8.61 -0.81 7.40
N THR A 40 7.96 0.07 6.64
CA THR A 40 7.86 1.50 6.95
C THR A 40 6.84 1.81 8.05
N TRP A 41 6.07 0.82 8.50
CA TRP A 41 4.97 1.01 9.44
C TRP A 41 5.36 0.60 10.87
N PRO A 42 4.83 1.30 11.90
CA PRO A 42 4.95 0.85 13.28
C PRO A 42 4.28 -0.51 13.50
N ARG A 43 4.82 -1.28 14.45
CA ARG A 43 4.26 -2.57 14.83
C ARG A 43 2.83 -2.40 15.34
N ASP A 44 1.96 -3.33 14.95
CA ASP A 44 0.55 -3.40 15.38
C ASP A 44 -0.31 -2.17 15.05
N PHE A 45 0.17 -1.27 14.18
CA PHE A 45 -0.59 -0.09 13.78
C PHE A 45 -1.81 -0.48 12.93
N PRO A 46 -3.04 -0.07 13.29
CA PRO A 46 -4.25 -0.36 12.52
C PRO A 46 -4.19 0.19 11.08
N GLY A 47 -4.65 -0.61 10.12
CA GLY A 47 -4.76 -0.23 8.70
C GLY A 47 -3.48 -0.35 7.86
N LEU A 48 -2.27 -0.22 8.44
CA LEU A 48 -1.00 -0.39 7.69
C LEU A 48 -0.05 -1.42 8.32
N GLY A 49 0.19 -1.32 9.63
CA GLY A 49 1.09 -2.25 10.34
C GLY A 49 0.50 -3.65 10.49
N ILE A 50 -0.80 -3.75 10.80
CA ILE A 50 -1.50 -5.03 10.91
C ILE A 50 -1.54 -5.78 9.56
N PRO A 51 -1.97 -5.17 8.44
CA PRO A 51 -1.89 -5.80 7.11
C PRO A 51 -0.48 -6.28 6.72
N ALA A 52 0.56 -5.47 7.01
CA ALA A 52 1.94 -5.88 6.73
C ALA A 52 2.37 -7.13 7.50
N GLN A 53 1.99 -7.22 8.78
CA GLN A 53 2.23 -8.42 9.60
C GLN A 53 1.40 -9.62 9.14
N ARG A 54 0.15 -9.39 8.73
CA ARG A 54 -0.75 -10.40 8.18
C ARG A 54 -0.16 -11.03 6.91
N LEU A 55 0.36 -10.23 5.99
CA LEU A 55 1.06 -10.71 4.80
C LEU A 55 2.30 -11.54 5.14
N ALA A 56 3.16 -11.05 6.04
CA ALA A 56 4.36 -11.77 6.46
C ALA A 56 4.01 -13.16 7.04
N ALA A 57 3.01 -13.22 7.92
CA ALA A 57 2.53 -14.48 8.49
C ALA A 57 1.91 -15.40 7.42
N ARG A 58 1.18 -14.82 6.47
CA ARG A 58 0.51 -15.56 5.38
C ARG A 58 1.51 -16.25 4.45
N ILE A 59 2.64 -15.62 4.14
CA ILE A 59 3.70 -16.24 3.34
C ILE A 59 4.29 -17.45 4.07
N ALA A 60 4.56 -17.34 5.37
CA ALA A 60 5.07 -18.45 6.18
C ALA A 60 4.07 -19.63 6.23
N GLU A 61 2.78 -19.32 6.36
CA GLU A 61 1.69 -20.31 6.38
C GLU A 61 1.58 -21.05 5.04
N LEU A 62 1.47 -20.33 3.92
CA LEU A 62 1.27 -20.91 2.58
C LEU A 62 2.49 -21.71 2.10
N THR A 63 3.67 -21.39 2.61
CA THR A 63 4.90 -22.14 2.31
C THR A 63 5.13 -23.31 3.26
N GLU A 64 4.25 -23.53 4.25
CA GLU A 64 4.39 -24.56 5.28
C GLU A 64 5.76 -24.51 5.99
N GLY A 65 6.29 -23.30 6.19
CA GLY A 65 7.60 -23.06 6.80
C GLY A 65 8.82 -23.27 5.90
N ARG A 66 8.66 -23.58 4.60
CA ARG A 66 9.79 -23.59 3.66
C ARG A 66 10.46 -22.22 3.54
N ILE A 67 9.68 -21.15 3.66
CA ILE A 67 10.20 -19.81 3.88
C ILE A 67 10.07 -19.46 5.36
N ASN A 68 11.21 -19.26 6.02
CA ASN A 68 11.28 -18.81 7.40
C ASN A 68 11.23 -17.29 7.45
N VAL A 69 10.03 -16.74 7.68
CA VAL A 69 9.78 -15.29 7.65
C VAL A 69 10.10 -14.63 8.99
N GLN A 70 10.90 -13.56 8.96
CA GLN A 70 11.15 -12.68 10.10
C GLN A 70 10.70 -11.26 9.75
N TYR A 71 9.74 -10.72 10.50
CA TYR A 71 9.19 -9.39 10.26
C TYR A 71 9.69 -8.36 11.28
N PHE A 72 10.21 -7.25 10.76
CA PHE A 72 10.65 -6.08 11.51
C PHE A 72 9.83 -4.85 11.12
N ALA A 73 9.17 -4.24 12.10
CA ALA A 73 8.50 -2.97 11.94
C ALA A 73 9.50 -1.81 11.83
N ALA A 74 8.99 -0.63 11.50
CA ALA A 74 9.80 0.58 11.38
C ALA A 74 10.65 0.82 12.64
N GLY A 75 11.97 0.97 12.47
CA GLY A 75 12.90 1.25 13.55
C GLY A 75 13.39 0.03 14.33
N GLU A 76 12.83 -1.17 14.13
CA GLU A 76 13.29 -2.37 14.85
C GLU A 76 14.59 -2.96 14.28
N ARG A 77 14.81 -2.78 12.97
CA ARG A 77 16.03 -3.20 12.29
C ARG A 77 16.72 -2.04 11.59
N VAL A 78 15.96 -1.29 10.79
CA VAL A 78 16.41 -0.10 10.06
C VAL A 78 15.38 1.02 10.23
N GLY A 79 15.77 2.27 9.96
CA GLY A 79 14.81 3.37 9.89
C GLY A 79 13.75 3.09 8.82
N ALA A 80 12.54 3.62 8.99
CA ALA A 80 11.42 3.36 8.06
C ALA A 80 11.86 3.55 6.60
N PHE A 81 12.54 4.66 6.34
CA PHE A 81 12.96 5.04 5.00
C PHE A 81 14.24 4.36 4.49
N ASP A 82 14.98 3.70 5.37
CA ASP A 82 16.17 2.93 4.99
C ASP A 82 15.80 1.55 4.42
N SER A 83 14.52 1.14 4.52
CA SER A 83 14.01 -0.16 4.07
C SER A 83 14.31 -0.47 2.61
N PHE A 84 14.32 0.54 1.73
CA PHE A 84 14.64 0.35 0.32
C PHE A 84 16.08 -0.13 0.13
N ASP A 85 17.04 0.59 0.71
CA ASP A 85 18.46 0.31 0.53
C ASP A 85 18.87 -0.98 1.27
N GLU A 86 18.25 -1.27 2.41
CA GLU A 86 18.44 -2.54 3.14
C GLU A 86 18.04 -3.76 2.27
N VAL A 87 16.99 -3.65 1.46
CA VAL A 87 16.54 -4.74 0.58
C VAL A 87 17.28 -4.75 -0.76
N ALA A 88 17.50 -3.58 -1.37
CA ALA A 88 18.25 -3.47 -2.62
C ALA A 88 19.68 -4.03 -2.48
N SER A 89 20.32 -3.83 -1.33
CA SER A 89 21.65 -4.39 -1.01
C SER A 89 21.64 -5.88 -0.66
N GLY A 90 20.47 -6.47 -0.40
CA GLY A 90 20.30 -7.89 -0.03
C GLY A 90 20.49 -8.19 1.46
N ASN A 91 20.61 -7.17 2.32
CA ASN A 91 20.68 -7.34 3.77
C ASN A 91 19.33 -7.80 4.37
N ALA A 92 18.23 -7.39 3.74
CA ALA A 92 16.89 -7.97 3.92
C ALA A 92 16.35 -8.50 2.59
N GLN A 93 15.39 -9.41 2.64
CA GLN A 93 14.84 -10.07 1.46
C GLN A 93 13.63 -9.34 0.89
N ALA A 94 12.88 -8.63 1.73
CA ALA A 94 11.79 -7.79 1.25
C ALA A 94 11.54 -6.58 2.16
N TYR A 95 10.90 -5.56 1.59
CA TYR A 95 10.25 -4.50 2.35
C TYR A 95 8.74 -4.53 2.16
N ILE A 96 7.99 -3.96 3.10
CA ILE A 96 6.58 -3.58 2.91
C ILE A 96 6.44 -2.08 3.16
N ALA A 97 6.11 -1.33 2.12
CA ALA A 97 6.15 0.12 2.11
C ALA A 97 5.18 0.74 1.09
N ALA A 98 5.24 2.06 0.94
CA ALA A 98 4.73 2.79 -0.21
C ALA A 98 5.93 3.26 -1.05
N ASP A 99 5.98 2.86 -2.32
CA ASP A 99 7.15 3.07 -3.20
C ASP A 99 7.42 4.56 -3.48
N TYR A 100 6.40 5.41 -3.46
CA TYR A 100 6.57 6.86 -3.65
C TYR A 100 7.48 7.56 -2.62
N TYR A 101 7.84 6.90 -1.50
CA TYR A 101 8.84 7.41 -0.56
C TYR A 101 10.21 7.52 -1.24
N TRP A 102 10.43 6.72 -2.29
CA TRP A 102 11.65 6.66 -3.08
C TRP A 102 11.57 7.43 -4.39
N LYS A 103 10.59 8.33 -4.55
CA LYS A 103 10.51 9.22 -5.74
C LYS A 103 11.80 10.03 -5.97
N GLY A 104 12.56 10.32 -4.91
CA GLY A 104 13.86 10.98 -5.01
C GLY A 104 14.97 10.13 -5.63
N LYS A 105 14.82 8.79 -5.67
CA LYS A 105 15.70 7.88 -6.41
C LYS A 105 15.31 7.80 -7.89
N HIS A 106 14.01 7.75 -8.18
CA HIS A 106 13.45 7.88 -9.53
C HIS A 106 11.96 8.29 -9.44
N PRO A 107 11.48 9.30 -10.17
CA PRO A 107 10.11 9.80 -10.02
C PRO A 107 9.03 8.77 -10.41
N GLY A 108 9.38 7.80 -11.27
CA GLY A 108 8.48 6.72 -11.67
C GLY A 108 7.92 5.89 -10.51
N TRP A 109 8.59 5.85 -9.35
CA TRP A 109 8.07 5.17 -8.15
C TRP A 109 6.73 5.73 -7.67
N ALA A 110 6.43 7.00 -7.95
CA ALA A 110 5.15 7.61 -7.59
C ALA A 110 3.95 6.92 -8.28
N ALA A 111 4.10 6.51 -9.54
CA ALA A 111 3.03 5.86 -10.30
C ALA A 111 2.57 4.53 -9.68
N PHE A 112 3.44 3.86 -8.92
CA PHE A 112 3.15 2.57 -8.29
C PHE A 112 2.67 2.69 -6.85
N THR A 113 2.44 3.90 -6.35
CA THR A 113 1.68 4.16 -5.12
C THR A 113 0.49 5.04 -5.41
N ALA A 114 0.73 6.30 -5.78
CA ALA A 114 -0.29 7.27 -6.06
C ALA A 114 0.31 8.52 -6.74
N VAL A 115 -0.46 9.06 -7.67
CA VAL A 115 -0.20 10.32 -8.36
C VAL A 115 -1.39 11.24 -8.06
N PRO A 116 -1.18 12.54 -7.79
CA PRO A 116 -2.26 13.50 -7.68
C PRO A 116 -3.23 13.42 -8.87
N PHE A 117 -4.55 13.36 -8.61
CA PHE A 117 -5.58 13.14 -9.63
C PHE A 117 -5.36 11.87 -10.48
N GLY A 118 -4.69 10.87 -9.90
CA GLY A 118 -4.36 9.60 -10.53
C GLY A 118 -5.48 8.55 -10.43
N LEU A 119 -5.06 7.29 -10.44
CA LEU A 119 -5.94 6.12 -10.44
C LEU A 119 -6.50 5.82 -9.05
N THR A 120 -7.81 5.57 -8.98
CA THR A 120 -8.47 4.92 -7.83
C THR A 120 -8.11 3.44 -7.76
N VAL A 121 -8.43 2.76 -6.66
CA VAL A 121 -8.01 1.35 -6.43
C VAL A 121 -8.37 0.42 -7.57
N THR A 122 -9.61 0.48 -8.07
CA THR A 122 -10.07 -0.38 -9.16
C THR A 122 -9.32 -0.11 -10.46
N GLU A 123 -9.00 1.16 -10.73
CA GLU A 123 -8.25 1.59 -11.91
C GLU A 123 -6.78 1.18 -11.79
N MET A 124 -6.18 1.36 -10.61
CA MET A 124 -4.80 0.98 -10.30
C MET A 124 -4.60 -0.53 -10.43
N ASP A 125 -5.48 -1.33 -9.82
CA ASP A 125 -5.45 -2.80 -9.91
C ASP A 125 -5.59 -3.27 -11.36
N ALA A 126 -6.49 -2.66 -12.13
CA ALA A 126 -6.68 -2.97 -13.55
C ALA A 126 -5.44 -2.62 -14.38
N TRP A 127 -4.83 -1.45 -14.15
CA TRP A 127 -3.62 -1.04 -14.83
C TRP A 127 -2.43 -1.96 -14.53
N ILE A 128 -2.18 -2.26 -13.25
CA ILE A 128 -1.09 -3.14 -12.85
C ILE A 128 -1.27 -4.55 -13.43
N LYS A 129 -2.46 -5.14 -13.31
CA LYS A 129 -2.69 -6.55 -13.66
C LYS A 129 -2.89 -6.77 -15.16
N PHE A 130 -3.49 -5.79 -15.86
CA PHE A 130 -3.96 -5.98 -17.25
C PHE A 130 -3.65 -4.81 -18.18
N GLY A 131 -3.21 -3.66 -17.66
CA GLY A 131 -2.85 -2.47 -18.44
C GLY A 131 -1.36 -2.28 -18.67
N GLY A 132 -0.53 -3.28 -18.35
CA GLY A 132 0.92 -3.23 -18.55
C GLY A 132 1.71 -2.57 -17.40
N GLY A 133 1.04 -2.22 -16.30
CA GLY A 133 1.68 -1.54 -15.18
C GLY A 133 2.71 -2.40 -14.44
N GLN A 134 2.47 -3.71 -14.29
CA GLN A 134 3.43 -4.60 -13.62
C GLN A 134 4.74 -4.73 -14.40
N GLU A 135 4.71 -4.78 -15.73
CA GLU A 135 5.90 -4.86 -16.56
C GLU A 135 6.76 -3.60 -16.44
N LEU A 136 6.11 -2.43 -16.37
CA LEU A 136 6.78 -1.15 -16.15
C LEU A 136 7.37 -1.05 -14.73
N TRP A 137 6.66 -1.57 -13.74
CA TRP A 137 7.16 -1.64 -12.37
C TRP A 137 8.39 -2.55 -12.26
N ASP A 138 8.35 -3.69 -12.94
CA ASP A 138 9.46 -4.63 -13.00
C ASP A 138 10.69 -4.05 -13.68
N GLU A 139 10.51 -3.29 -14.77
CA GLU A 139 11.59 -2.60 -15.49
C GLU A 139 12.29 -1.60 -14.55
N LEU A 140 11.53 -0.74 -13.88
CA LEU A 140 12.06 0.22 -12.93
C LEU A 140 12.74 -0.45 -11.74
N ALA A 141 12.05 -1.41 -11.11
CA ALA A 141 12.55 -2.10 -9.93
C ALA A 141 13.83 -2.89 -10.23
N ALA A 142 13.94 -3.51 -11.41
CA ALA A 142 15.14 -4.24 -11.81
C ALA A 142 16.38 -3.34 -11.89
N GLY A 143 16.22 -2.06 -12.25
CA GLY A 143 17.30 -1.05 -12.21
C GLY A 143 17.92 -0.85 -10.82
N PHE A 144 17.18 -1.20 -9.76
CA PHE A 144 17.61 -1.14 -8.37
C PHE A 144 17.84 -2.52 -7.74
N GLY A 145 17.80 -3.60 -8.53
CA GLY A 145 17.94 -4.96 -8.02
C GLY A 145 16.72 -5.45 -7.22
N LEU A 146 15.52 -4.94 -7.54
CA LEU A 146 14.27 -5.26 -6.87
C LEU A 146 13.26 -5.96 -7.80
N LYS A 147 12.27 -6.62 -7.19
CA LYS A 147 11.05 -7.15 -7.83
C LYS A 147 9.87 -6.86 -6.90
N ASN A 148 8.92 -6.08 -7.38
CA ASN A 148 7.85 -5.54 -6.54
C ASN A 148 6.48 -6.13 -6.88
N PHE A 149 5.60 -6.17 -5.88
CA PHE A 149 4.22 -6.63 -5.98
C PHE A 149 3.30 -5.67 -5.23
N ALA A 150 2.11 -5.41 -5.78
CA ALA A 150 1.04 -4.76 -5.05
C ALA A 150 0.61 -5.63 -3.86
N CYS A 151 0.58 -5.07 -2.65
CA CYS A 151 0.32 -5.81 -1.43
C CYS A 151 -0.58 -5.09 -0.41
N GLY A 152 -1.32 -4.07 -0.85
CA GLY A 152 -2.22 -3.28 -0.02
C GLY A 152 -2.77 -2.10 -0.83
N ASN A 153 -3.98 -1.65 -0.51
CA ASN A 153 -4.46 -0.36 -1.02
C ASN A 153 -5.37 0.32 0.01
N THR A 154 -5.18 1.62 0.23
CA THR A 154 -5.95 2.37 1.23
C THR A 154 -7.24 2.98 0.69
N GLY A 155 -7.47 2.94 -0.63
CA GLY A 155 -8.54 3.73 -1.23
C GLY A 155 -8.17 5.19 -1.40
N VAL A 156 -9.19 5.98 -1.72
CA VAL A 156 -9.09 7.45 -1.73
C VAL A 156 -8.83 7.91 -0.30
N GLN A 157 -7.72 8.60 -0.11
CA GLN A 157 -7.36 9.15 1.18
C GLN A 157 -8.08 10.47 1.48
N MET A 158 -8.06 10.86 2.75
CA MET A 158 -8.56 12.15 3.19
C MET A 158 -7.57 13.27 2.82
N GLY A 159 -8.05 14.50 2.76
CA GLY A 159 -7.28 15.71 2.44
C GLY A 159 -6.30 16.15 3.53
N GLY A 160 -6.45 15.62 4.74
CA GLY A 160 -5.55 15.87 5.87
C GLY A 160 -6.15 16.73 6.97
N TRP A 161 -5.36 16.92 8.01
CA TRP A 161 -5.66 17.58 9.28
C TRP A 161 -5.04 18.96 9.35
N PHE A 162 -5.88 19.95 9.67
CA PHE A 162 -5.51 21.36 9.68
C PHE A 162 -6.00 22.06 10.96
N ASN A 163 -5.27 23.09 11.38
CA ASN A 163 -5.63 23.97 12.51
C ASN A 163 -6.28 25.29 12.09
N LYS A 164 -6.38 25.54 10.79
CA LYS A 164 -7.12 26.63 10.19
C LYS A 164 -7.92 26.09 9.02
N GLU A 165 -9.00 26.79 8.67
CA GLU A 165 -9.71 26.52 7.44
C GLU A 165 -8.82 26.86 6.23
N ILE A 166 -8.98 26.08 5.17
CA ILE A 166 -8.36 26.25 3.86
C ILE A 166 -9.50 26.57 2.90
N GLU A 167 -9.66 27.84 2.57
CA GLU A 167 -10.78 28.33 1.74
C GLU A 167 -10.29 28.87 0.38
N THR A 168 -8.99 29.20 0.29
CA THR A 168 -8.35 29.67 -0.94
C THR A 168 -6.98 29.05 -1.13
N ALA A 169 -6.42 29.09 -2.34
CA ALA A 169 -5.05 28.65 -2.60
C ALA A 169 -4.00 29.45 -1.80
N ASP A 170 -4.29 30.70 -1.45
CA ASP A 170 -3.43 31.54 -0.62
C ASP A 170 -3.27 31.00 0.81
N ASP A 171 -4.24 30.25 1.32
CA ASP A 171 -4.16 29.63 2.64
C ASP A 171 -3.08 28.54 2.73
N LEU A 172 -2.65 27.99 1.59
CA LEU A 172 -1.58 26.99 1.50
C LEU A 172 -0.19 27.63 1.59
N LYS A 173 -0.05 28.92 1.29
CA LYS A 173 1.26 29.60 1.27
C LYS A 173 1.90 29.60 2.65
N GLY A 174 3.13 29.09 2.71
CA GLY A 174 3.91 28.96 3.94
C GLY A 174 3.44 27.85 4.89
N LEU A 175 2.37 27.10 4.55
CA LEU A 175 1.87 26.00 5.37
C LEU A 175 2.92 24.89 5.43
N LYS A 176 3.44 24.59 6.62
CA LYS A 176 4.36 23.46 6.81
C LYS A 176 3.54 22.20 6.98
N MET A 177 3.35 21.45 5.91
CA MET A 177 2.51 20.27 5.92
C MET A 177 3.36 19.01 5.82
N ARG A 178 3.14 18.04 6.71
CA ARG A 178 3.64 16.69 6.45
C ARG A 178 2.80 16.07 5.35
N ILE A 179 3.42 15.84 4.19
CA ILE A 179 2.82 15.20 3.03
C ILE A 179 3.93 14.56 2.15
N PRO A 180 3.93 13.23 1.94
CA PRO A 180 4.91 12.56 1.09
C PRO A 180 4.45 12.55 -0.38
N GLY A 181 5.21 11.84 -1.22
CA GLY A 181 4.82 11.61 -2.61
C GLY A 181 4.71 12.89 -3.43
N GLN A 182 4.08 12.79 -4.60
CA GLN A 182 3.87 13.94 -5.48
C GLN A 182 2.83 14.93 -4.94
N GLY A 183 2.01 14.53 -3.96
CA GLY A 183 1.12 15.46 -3.25
C GLY A 183 1.88 16.63 -2.60
N GLY A 184 3.05 16.33 -2.01
CA GLY A 184 3.93 17.38 -1.47
C GLY A 184 4.48 18.32 -2.53
N ASP A 185 4.79 17.81 -3.74
CA ASP A 185 5.27 18.66 -4.84
C ASP A 185 4.17 19.61 -5.32
N VAL A 186 2.93 19.13 -5.41
CA VAL A 186 1.76 19.96 -5.74
C VAL A 186 1.56 21.07 -4.71
N LEU A 187 1.61 20.74 -3.41
CA LEU A 187 1.50 21.78 -2.38
C LEU A 187 2.67 22.76 -2.41
N ALA A 188 3.89 22.32 -2.75
CA ALA A 188 5.04 23.21 -2.91
C ALA A 188 4.85 24.20 -4.06
N LYS A 189 4.26 23.78 -5.19
CA LYS A 189 3.89 24.68 -6.31
C LYS A 189 2.89 25.76 -5.88
N LEU A 190 2.01 25.42 -4.93
CA LEU A 190 1.04 26.35 -4.33
C LEU A 190 1.61 27.16 -3.15
N GLY A 191 2.92 27.03 -2.89
CA GLY A 191 3.65 27.84 -1.91
C GLY A 191 3.70 27.26 -0.49
N ALA A 192 3.22 26.03 -0.28
CA ALA A 192 3.39 25.33 0.99
C ALA A 192 4.85 24.85 1.18
N SER A 193 5.17 24.37 2.38
CA SER A 193 6.45 23.79 2.74
C SER A 193 6.26 22.32 3.13
N PRO A 194 6.27 21.38 2.17
CA PRO A 194 6.06 19.96 2.46
C PRO A 194 7.20 19.37 3.30
N VAL A 195 6.87 18.48 4.23
CA VAL A 195 7.82 17.78 5.10
C VAL A 195 7.60 16.27 4.97
N ALA A 196 8.69 15.51 4.73
CA ALA A 196 8.65 14.06 4.73
C ALA A 196 9.02 13.52 6.13
N LEU A 197 8.08 12.86 6.79
CA LEU A 197 8.29 12.21 8.09
C LEU A 197 7.74 10.77 8.06
N PRO A 198 8.41 9.80 8.70
CA PRO A 198 7.82 8.51 9.02
C PRO A 198 6.56 8.67 9.89
N GLY A 199 5.59 7.76 9.72
CA GLY A 199 4.29 7.83 10.41
C GLY A 199 4.40 8.04 11.93
N GLY A 200 5.30 7.30 12.58
CA GLY A 200 5.51 7.38 14.03
C GLY A 200 6.02 8.73 14.56
N GLN A 201 6.45 9.66 13.69
CA GLN A 201 6.95 10.98 14.09
C GLN A 201 5.92 12.09 13.88
N ILE A 202 4.80 11.83 13.21
CA ILE A 202 3.86 12.87 12.78
C ILE A 202 3.19 13.54 13.99
N TYR A 203 2.63 12.75 14.91
CA TYR A 203 1.86 13.27 16.04
C TYR A 203 2.67 14.26 16.88
N GLU A 204 3.89 13.91 17.28
CA GLU A 204 4.74 14.80 18.09
C GLU A 204 5.12 16.08 17.34
N ASN A 205 5.38 16.00 16.03
CA ASN A 205 5.68 17.17 15.21
C ASN A 205 4.47 18.09 15.04
N LEU A 206 3.26 17.52 14.94
CA LEU A 206 2.02 18.29 14.86
C LEU A 206 1.71 18.97 16.20
N VAL A 207 1.78 18.25 17.32
CA VAL A 207 1.53 18.79 18.66
C VAL A 207 2.53 19.89 19.04
N SER A 208 3.80 19.73 18.66
CA SER A 208 4.84 20.74 18.95
C SER A 208 4.77 21.97 18.04
N GLY A 209 4.00 21.93 16.95
CA GLY A 209 3.96 22.99 15.92
C GLY A 209 5.20 23.01 15.02
N ALA A 210 5.97 21.91 14.95
CA ALA A 210 7.02 21.76 13.96
C ALA A 210 6.45 21.64 12.53
N ILE A 211 5.25 21.07 12.41
CA ILE A 211 4.38 21.11 11.23
C ILE A 211 3.02 21.73 11.63
N ASP A 212 2.42 22.45 10.69
CA ASP A 212 1.13 23.14 10.86
C ASP A 212 -0.07 22.24 10.49
N ALA A 213 0.16 21.28 9.60
CA ALA A 213 -0.82 20.36 9.07
C ALA A 213 -0.18 19.01 8.73
N THR A 214 -0.99 17.97 8.56
CA THR A 214 -0.54 16.65 8.10
C THR A 214 -1.63 15.94 7.34
N GLU A 215 -1.27 15.14 6.35
CA GLU A 215 -2.12 14.03 5.91
C GLU A 215 -1.59 12.70 6.47
N TRP A 216 -2.35 11.62 6.33
CA TRP A 216 -1.85 10.27 6.60
C TRP A 216 -2.53 9.21 5.75
N VAL A 217 -3.80 8.89 6.03
CA VAL A 217 -4.57 7.95 5.21
C VAL A 217 -6.06 8.31 5.20
N GLY A 218 -6.72 8.22 6.34
CA GLY A 218 -8.18 8.21 6.38
C GLY A 218 -8.71 7.88 7.76
N PRO A 219 -10.04 7.95 7.96
CA PRO A 219 -10.61 7.96 9.30
C PRO A 219 -10.22 6.75 10.16
N PHE A 220 -10.12 5.55 9.57
CA PHE A 220 -9.70 4.35 10.29
C PHE A 220 -8.31 4.51 10.91
N ASN A 221 -7.32 4.88 10.11
CA ASN A 221 -5.93 4.96 10.54
C ASN A 221 -5.70 6.21 11.40
N ASP A 222 -6.26 7.35 10.97
CA ASP A 222 -6.02 8.66 11.57
C ASP A 222 -6.62 8.76 12.97
N TYR A 223 -7.70 8.01 13.26
CA TYR A 223 -8.23 7.88 14.60
C TYR A 223 -7.18 7.34 15.60
N PHE A 224 -6.36 6.38 15.18
CA PHE A 224 -5.30 5.84 16.04
C PHE A 224 -4.04 6.71 16.07
N MET A 225 -3.86 7.58 15.07
CA MET A 225 -2.82 8.61 15.09
C MET A 225 -3.12 9.76 16.04
N LYS A 226 -4.39 9.96 16.40
CA LYS A 226 -4.85 10.99 17.35
C LYS A 226 -4.57 12.43 16.91
N PHE A 227 -4.53 12.69 15.61
CA PHE A 227 -4.31 14.05 15.11
C PHE A 227 -5.39 15.04 15.58
N TYR A 228 -6.59 14.55 15.91
CA TYR A 228 -7.66 15.35 16.51
C TYR A 228 -7.30 16.03 17.85
N GLU A 229 -6.25 15.60 18.53
CA GLU A 229 -5.75 16.28 19.75
C GLU A 229 -4.98 17.58 19.42
N ALA A 230 -4.49 17.69 18.20
CA ALA A 230 -3.67 18.80 17.74
C ALA A 230 -4.28 19.58 16.56
N ALA A 231 -5.25 19.02 15.83
CA ALA A 231 -5.88 19.61 14.65
C ALA A 231 -7.40 19.40 14.64
N LYS A 232 -8.16 20.44 14.28
CA LYS A 232 -9.63 20.42 14.36
C LYS A 232 -10.31 20.11 13.03
N TYR A 233 -9.77 20.60 11.93
CA TYR A 233 -10.39 20.47 10.61
C TYR A 233 -9.83 19.27 9.89
N TYR A 234 -10.71 18.44 9.35
CA TYR A 234 -10.34 17.26 8.59
C TYR A 234 -10.94 17.36 7.18
N TYR A 235 -10.08 17.56 6.18
CA TYR A 235 -10.50 17.86 4.82
C TYR A 235 -10.71 16.61 3.97
N TYR A 236 -11.58 16.70 2.95
CA TYR A 236 -11.77 15.69 1.90
C TYR A 236 -12.14 16.33 0.56
N PRO A 237 -11.99 15.61 -0.57
CA PRO A 237 -11.18 14.40 -0.73
C PRO A 237 -9.67 14.70 -0.86
N GLY A 238 -8.82 13.72 -0.58
CA GLY A 238 -7.37 13.84 -0.77
C GLY A 238 -6.98 13.70 -2.23
N MET A 239 -6.73 14.82 -2.91
CA MET A 239 -6.30 14.83 -4.32
C MET A 239 -5.01 14.05 -4.57
N HIS A 240 -4.15 13.95 -3.55
CA HIS A 240 -2.80 13.40 -3.61
C HIS A 240 -2.77 11.87 -3.71
N GLU A 241 -3.75 11.19 -3.09
CA GLU A 241 -3.77 9.73 -2.95
C GLU A 241 -5.16 9.15 -3.25
N PRO A 242 -5.58 9.08 -4.53
CA PRO A 242 -6.88 8.53 -4.92
C PRO A 242 -6.99 7.00 -4.81
N GLY A 243 -5.86 6.30 -4.65
CA GLY A 243 -5.82 4.85 -4.55
C GLY A 243 -4.43 4.35 -4.16
N ALA A 244 -3.96 4.73 -2.97
CA ALA A 244 -2.59 4.49 -2.53
C ALA A 244 -2.26 3.00 -2.45
N MET A 245 -1.57 2.51 -3.47
CA MET A 245 -1.12 1.13 -3.58
C MET A 245 0.19 0.93 -2.81
N LEU A 246 0.17 -0.04 -1.92
CA LEU A 246 1.32 -0.45 -1.12
C LEU A 246 2.05 -1.58 -1.83
N ALA A 247 3.34 -1.68 -1.53
CA ALA A 247 4.26 -2.55 -2.23
C ALA A 247 4.98 -3.49 -1.27
N MET A 248 5.10 -4.75 -1.68
CA MET A 248 6.15 -5.63 -1.21
C MET A 248 7.26 -5.63 -2.26
N GLY A 249 8.37 -4.95 -1.97
CA GLY A 249 9.57 -5.00 -2.80
C GLY A 249 10.53 -6.08 -2.32
N CYS A 250 10.88 -7.03 -3.17
CA CYS A 250 11.79 -8.12 -2.86
C CYS A 250 13.17 -7.86 -3.46
N ASN A 251 14.25 -8.28 -2.79
CA ASN A 251 15.56 -8.38 -3.42
C ASN A 251 15.47 -9.34 -4.61
N LYS A 252 15.81 -8.85 -5.80
CA LYS A 252 15.59 -9.59 -7.05
C LYS A 252 16.41 -10.88 -7.13
N ALA A 253 17.68 -10.83 -6.73
CA ALA A 253 18.55 -12.01 -6.80
C ALA A 253 18.06 -13.13 -5.86
N TRP A 254 17.62 -12.77 -4.65
CA TRP A 254 17.00 -13.73 -3.73
C TRP A 254 15.69 -14.30 -4.30
N PHE A 255 14.80 -13.43 -4.79
CA PHE A 255 13.50 -13.85 -5.33
C PHE A 255 13.66 -14.78 -6.54
N ASP A 256 14.55 -14.44 -7.47
CA ASP A 256 14.83 -15.24 -8.67
C ASP A 256 15.44 -16.60 -8.33
N GLY A 257 16.14 -16.72 -7.19
CA GLY A 257 16.70 -17.96 -6.66
C GLY A 257 15.69 -18.91 -6.02
N LEU A 258 14.47 -18.46 -5.73
CA LEU A 258 13.41 -19.29 -5.17
C LEU A 258 12.86 -20.31 -6.19
N SER A 259 12.16 -21.33 -5.68
CA SER A 259 11.38 -22.21 -6.55
C SER A 259 10.25 -21.43 -7.22
N LYS A 260 9.82 -21.86 -8.41
CA LYS A 260 8.68 -21.22 -9.10
C LYS A 260 7.38 -21.29 -8.29
N THR A 261 7.22 -22.33 -7.47
CA THR A 261 6.10 -22.46 -6.56
C THR A 261 6.14 -21.39 -5.47
N ASP A 262 7.30 -21.16 -4.84
CA ASP A 262 7.41 -20.17 -3.77
C ASP A 262 7.32 -18.73 -4.31
N GLN A 263 7.86 -18.47 -5.51
CA GLN A 263 7.64 -17.20 -6.24
C GLN A 263 6.14 -16.93 -6.45
N ALA A 264 5.40 -17.96 -6.88
CA ALA A 264 3.95 -17.85 -7.09
C ALA A 264 3.17 -17.66 -5.78
N ILE A 265 3.60 -18.32 -4.69
CA ILE A 265 2.98 -18.15 -3.37
C ILE A 265 3.15 -16.72 -2.87
N ILE A 266 4.35 -16.13 -2.97
CA ILE A 266 4.60 -14.74 -2.57
C ILE A 266 3.70 -13.78 -3.37
N ALA A 267 3.66 -13.93 -4.69
CA ALA A 267 2.82 -13.10 -5.55
C ALA A 267 1.32 -13.24 -5.20
N ALA A 268 0.85 -14.46 -4.95
CA ALA A 268 -0.54 -14.72 -4.56
C ALA A 268 -0.89 -14.12 -3.19
N ALA A 269 0.00 -14.24 -2.20
CA ALA A 269 -0.19 -13.66 -0.87
C ALA A 269 -0.25 -12.13 -0.94
N CYS A 270 0.61 -11.50 -1.77
CA CYS A 270 0.55 -10.05 -2.00
C CYS A 270 -0.78 -9.64 -2.63
N ALA A 271 -1.25 -10.35 -3.65
CA ALA A 271 -2.55 -10.07 -4.29
C ALA A 271 -3.75 -10.26 -3.33
N GLU A 272 -3.71 -11.28 -2.47
CA GLU A 272 -4.70 -11.50 -1.40
C GLU A 272 -4.71 -10.32 -0.43
N GLU A 273 -3.53 -9.88 0.06
CA GLU A 273 -3.45 -8.77 1.00
C GLU A 273 -3.84 -7.42 0.37
N ASN A 274 -3.55 -7.21 -0.92
CA ASN A 274 -3.99 -6.04 -1.66
C ASN A 274 -5.52 -5.89 -1.62
N ALA A 275 -6.25 -6.99 -1.83
CA ALA A 275 -7.71 -6.99 -1.75
C ALA A 275 -8.21 -6.85 -0.31
N ASN A 276 -7.60 -7.55 0.65
CA ASN A 276 -8.01 -7.52 2.06
C ASN A 276 -7.86 -6.12 2.67
N THR A 277 -6.74 -5.45 2.42
CA THR A 277 -6.47 -4.11 2.97
C THR A 277 -7.54 -3.11 2.54
N MET A 278 -7.94 -3.13 1.26
CA MET A 278 -8.99 -2.22 0.78
C MET A 278 -10.37 -2.55 1.38
N ALA A 279 -10.71 -3.83 1.47
CA ALA A 279 -11.96 -4.27 2.07
C ALA A 279 -12.04 -3.87 3.56
N GLU A 280 -10.95 -4.07 4.31
CA GLU A 280 -10.82 -3.69 5.72
C GLU A 280 -10.92 -2.16 5.90
N THR A 281 -10.24 -1.39 5.06
CA THR A 281 -10.27 0.07 5.10
C THR A 281 -11.68 0.60 4.88
N ASN A 282 -12.38 0.12 3.85
CA ASN A 282 -13.78 0.51 3.59
C ASN A 282 -14.75 0.09 4.69
N ALA A 283 -14.55 -1.08 5.30
CA ALA A 283 -15.40 -1.55 6.39
C ALA A 283 -15.27 -0.67 7.64
N ASN A 284 -14.11 -0.05 7.86
CA ASN A 284 -13.81 0.69 9.08
C ASN A 284 -13.93 2.22 8.93
N ASN A 285 -13.66 2.80 7.76
CA ASN A 285 -13.60 4.26 7.59
C ASN A 285 -14.88 4.98 8.05
N GLY A 286 -16.07 4.49 7.68
CA GLY A 286 -17.33 5.11 8.11
C GLY A 286 -17.55 5.07 9.63
N VAL A 287 -17.12 3.98 10.28
CA VAL A 287 -17.23 3.82 11.74
C VAL A 287 -16.31 4.80 12.46
N TYR A 288 -15.05 4.89 12.05
CA TYR A 288 -14.09 5.76 12.72
C TYR A 288 -14.28 7.24 12.38
N LEU A 289 -14.79 7.58 11.18
CA LEU A 289 -15.19 8.95 10.86
C LEU A 289 -16.28 9.44 11.82
N LYS A 290 -17.30 8.60 12.06
CA LYS A 290 -18.35 8.93 13.02
C LYS A 290 -17.79 9.17 14.42
N ARG A 291 -16.83 8.35 14.87
CA ARG A 291 -16.17 8.56 16.17
C ARG A 291 -15.37 9.85 16.23
N LEU A 292 -14.59 10.16 15.19
CA LEU A 292 -13.84 11.41 15.10
C LEU A 292 -14.77 12.62 15.29
N ILE A 293 -15.93 12.62 14.63
CA ILE A 293 -16.89 13.71 14.72
C ILE A 293 -17.60 13.72 16.09
N ASP A 294 -18.22 12.60 16.47
CA ASP A 294 -19.11 12.54 17.64
C ASP A 294 -18.35 12.59 18.98
N GLU A 295 -17.17 11.96 19.05
CA GLU A 295 -16.42 11.79 20.31
C GLU A 295 -15.32 12.84 20.47
N HIS A 296 -14.76 13.35 19.36
CA HIS A 296 -13.63 14.30 19.38
C HIS A 296 -13.97 15.68 18.79
N GLY A 297 -15.19 15.89 18.26
CA GLY A 297 -15.63 17.18 17.76
C GLY A 297 -14.88 17.64 16.51
N VAL A 298 -14.37 16.69 15.70
CA VAL A 298 -13.67 16.97 14.45
C VAL A 298 -14.63 17.62 13.46
N GLU A 299 -14.17 18.68 12.81
CA GLU A 299 -14.90 19.38 11.76
C GLU A 299 -14.51 18.85 10.40
N LEU A 300 -15.38 18.01 9.82
CA LEU A 300 -15.23 17.50 8.47
C LEU A 300 -15.50 18.63 7.46
N LYS A 301 -14.56 18.87 6.54
CA LYS A 301 -14.61 19.96 5.54
C LYS A 301 -14.35 19.42 4.14
N GLU A 302 -15.08 19.93 3.16
CA GLU A 302 -14.81 19.64 1.76
C GLU A 302 -13.86 20.71 1.20
N PHE A 303 -12.82 20.32 0.47
CA PHE A 303 -12.09 21.29 -0.36
C PHE A 303 -13.03 21.83 -1.43
N ASN A 304 -13.15 23.15 -1.51
CA ASN A 304 -13.99 23.77 -2.54
C ASN A 304 -13.38 23.64 -3.94
N ASP A 305 -14.20 23.92 -4.95
CA ASP A 305 -13.81 23.81 -6.36
C ASP A 305 -12.59 24.70 -6.70
N GLU A 306 -12.47 25.90 -6.11
CA GLU A 306 -11.33 26.80 -6.37
C GLU A 306 -10.00 26.17 -5.93
N ILE A 307 -9.96 25.59 -4.74
CA ILE A 307 -8.78 24.89 -4.23
C ILE A 307 -8.51 23.63 -5.06
N TYR A 308 -9.56 22.88 -5.41
CA TYR A 308 -9.40 21.65 -6.16
C TYR A 308 -8.90 21.90 -7.60
N ASP A 309 -9.34 22.97 -8.24
CA ASP A 309 -8.84 23.43 -9.53
C ASP A 309 -7.36 23.85 -9.43
N ALA A 310 -6.98 24.60 -8.38
CA ALA A 310 -5.59 24.96 -8.13
C ALA A 310 -4.69 23.72 -7.89
N PHE A 311 -5.20 22.70 -7.19
CA PHE A 311 -4.51 21.42 -7.07
C PHE A 311 -4.34 20.75 -8.44
N GLY A 312 -5.36 20.80 -9.30
CA GLY A 312 -5.33 20.21 -10.63
C GLY A 312 -4.28 20.83 -11.55
N GLU A 313 -4.21 22.17 -11.58
CA GLU A 313 -3.21 22.91 -12.35
C GLU A 313 -1.78 22.56 -11.89
N ALA A 314 -1.52 22.62 -10.59
CA ALA A 314 -0.22 22.27 -10.03
C ALA A 314 0.13 20.78 -10.20
N ALA A 315 -0.86 19.87 -10.13
CA ALA A 315 -0.67 18.44 -10.38
C ALA A 315 -0.26 18.16 -11.82
N GLN A 316 -0.80 18.91 -12.79
CA GLN A 316 -0.38 18.80 -14.18
C GLN A 316 1.10 19.17 -14.34
N GLU A 317 1.54 20.30 -13.76
CA GLU A 317 2.95 20.70 -13.81
C GLU A 317 3.87 19.64 -13.20
N VAL A 318 3.52 19.09 -12.04
CA VAL A 318 4.31 18.05 -11.36
C VAL A 318 4.40 16.77 -12.19
N LEU A 319 3.32 16.38 -12.86
CA LEU A 319 3.30 15.23 -13.75
C LEU A 319 4.18 15.44 -14.99
N GLU A 320 4.13 16.63 -15.59
CA GLU A 320 4.98 17.02 -16.71
C GLU A 320 6.47 16.99 -16.33
N GLU A 321 6.84 17.57 -15.19
CA GLU A 321 8.21 17.53 -14.65
C GLU A 321 8.69 16.09 -14.40
N ALA A 322 7.82 15.21 -13.92
CA ALA A 322 8.14 13.80 -13.70
C ALA A 322 8.36 13.05 -15.01
N MET A 323 7.57 13.32 -16.05
CA MET A 323 7.75 12.74 -17.39
C MET A 323 9.04 13.21 -18.06
N ASP A 324 9.43 14.48 -17.86
CA ASP A 324 10.62 15.06 -18.48
C ASP A 324 11.94 14.56 -17.84
N HIS A 325 11.87 13.87 -16.70
CA HIS A 325 13.04 13.34 -16.00
C HIS A 325 13.85 12.33 -16.83
N SER A 326 13.17 11.35 -17.44
CA SER A 326 13.82 10.28 -18.21
C SER A 326 12.85 9.63 -19.20
N PRO A 327 13.35 8.99 -20.28
CA PRO A 327 12.50 8.20 -21.19
C PRO A 327 11.70 7.10 -20.48
N GLU A 328 12.28 6.51 -19.42
CA GLU A 328 11.62 5.49 -18.60
C GLU A 328 10.47 6.11 -17.77
N ALA A 329 10.71 7.24 -17.11
CA ALA A 329 9.67 7.96 -16.38
C ALA A 329 8.52 8.37 -17.31
N LYS A 330 8.86 8.93 -18.48
CA LYS A 330 7.88 9.27 -19.53
C LYS A 330 7.02 8.07 -19.92
N LYS A 331 7.65 6.92 -20.22
CA LYS A 331 6.96 5.69 -20.58
C LYS A 331 5.99 5.22 -19.48
N ILE A 332 6.42 5.27 -18.22
CA ILE A 332 5.60 4.89 -17.06
C ILE A 332 4.36 5.78 -16.96
N PHE A 333 4.56 7.11 -16.94
CA PHE A 333 3.47 8.06 -16.75
C PHE A 333 2.53 8.15 -17.97
N GLU A 334 3.03 8.01 -19.20
CA GLU A 334 2.16 7.92 -20.39
C GLU A 334 1.24 6.69 -20.32
N SER A 335 1.76 5.52 -19.90
CA SER A 335 0.93 4.34 -19.68
C SER A 335 -0.11 4.55 -18.58
N PHE A 336 0.29 5.16 -17.46
CA PHE A 336 -0.59 5.50 -16.34
C PHE A 336 -1.71 6.48 -16.76
N ILE A 337 -1.38 7.53 -17.52
CA ILE A 337 -2.34 8.52 -18.02
C ILE A 337 -3.34 7.87 -18.97
N ASN A 338 -2.89 7.00 -19.88
CA ASN A 338 -3.78 6.26 -20.78
C ASN A 338 -4.76 5.39 -19.99
N ALA A 339 -4.27 4.65 -18.98
CA ALA A 339 -5.12 3.86 -18.10
C ALA A 339 -6.15 4.73 -17.35
N ARG A 340 -5.73 5.89 -16.84
CA ARG A 340 -6.61 6.87 -16.18
C ARG A 340 -7.74 7.31 -17.11
N GLN A 341 -7.40 7.61 -18.37
CA GLN A 341 -8.38 8.05 -19.34
C GLN A 341 -9.36 6.93 -19.73
N GLU A 342 -8.86 5.75 -20.10
CA GLU A 342 -9.68 4.65 -20.60
C GLU A 342 -10.57 4.05 -19.50
N ILE A 343 -9.97 3.69 -18.37
CA ILE A 343 -10.69 3.03 -17.27
C ILE A 343 -11.59 4.04 -16.55
N GLY A 344 -11.10 5.25 -16.30
CA GLY A 344 -11.88 6.32 -15.67
C GLY A 344 -13.10 6.73 -16.49
N SER A 345 -12.98 6.79 -17.83
CA SER A 345 -14.13 7.06 -18.71
C SER A 345 -15.21 5.98 -18.62
N TRP A 346 -14.80 4.71 -18.46
CA TRP A 346 -15.74 3.62 -18.21
C TRP A 346 -16.38 3.73 -16.82
N MET A 347 -15.58 3.94 -15.77
CA MET A 347 -16.06 4.07 -14.39
C MET A 347 -17.01 5.24 -14.19
N ALA A 348 -16.81 6.34 -14.92
CA ALA A 348 -17.69 7.49 -14.91
C ALA A 348 -19.15 7.13 -15.28
N ILE A 349 -19.33 6.18 -16.22
CA ILE A 349 -20.67 5.73 -16.66
C ILE A 349 -21.15 4.45 -15.96
N SER A 350 -20.27 3.68 -15.33
CA SER A 350 -20.61 2.49 -14.55
C SER A 350 -20.76 2.81 -13.05
N ASP A 351 -19.70 2.61 -12.27
CA ASP A 351 -19.68 2.54 -10.81
C ASP A 351 -19.95 3.91 -10.17
N VAL A 352 -19.39 4.97 -10.75
CA VAL A 352 -19.60 6.36 -10.30
C VAL A 352 -21.04 6.77 -10.56
N ALA A 353 -21.52 6.64 -11.80
CA ALA A 353 -22.90 6.99 -12.15
C ALA A 353 -23.93 6.16 -11.35
N TYR A 354 -23.68 4.86 -11.16
CA TYR A 354 -24.54 4.00 -10.35
C TYR A 354 -24.55 4.43 -8.88
N SER A 355 -23.37 4.61 -8.27
CA SER A 355 -23.26 4.97 -6.85
C SER A 355 -23.91 6.32 -6.55
N ASN A 356 -23.69 7.32 -7.40
CA ASN A 356 -24.34 8.63 -7.28
C ASN A 356 -25.87 8.52 -7.38
N LYS A 357 -26.39 7.76 -8.36
CA LYS A 357 -27.84 7.55 -8.50
C LYS A 357 -28.43 6.76 -7.33
N ARG A 358 -27.76 5.70 -6.89
CA ARG A 358 -28.18 4.86 -5.76
C ARG A 358 -28.24 5.69 -4.48
N ASN A 359 -27.17 6.40 -4.13
CA ASN A 359 -27.10 7.19 -2.90
C ASN A 359 -28.16 8.29 -2.89
N ARG A 360 -28.34 8.99 -4.01
CA ARG A 360 -29.41 10.00 -4.17
C ARG A 360 -30.81 9.42 -3.99
N VAL A 361 -31.11 8.28 -4.63
CA VAL A 361 -32.44 7.64 -4.53
C VAL A 361 -32.72 7.13 -3.11
N LEU A 362 -31.69 6.65 -2.42
CA LEU A 362 -31.81 6.12 -1.06
C LEU A 362 -31.64 7.17 0.04
N GLY A 363 -31.30 8.43 -0.30
CA GLY A 363 -31.02 9.47 0.70
C GLY A 363 -29.81 9.16 1.58
N ILE A 364 -28.82 8.42 1.06
CA ILE A 364 -27.56 8.19 1.77
C ILE A 364 -26.77 9.51 1.75
N PRO A 365 -26.45 10.09 2.91
CA PRO A 365 -25.72 11.35 2.97
C PRO A 365 -24.35 11.20 2.31
N SER A 366 -23.95 12.24 1.56
CA SER A 366 -22.60 12.44 1.03
C SER A 366 -21.65 12.85 2.13
#